data_AF-A0A2D0NDA9-F1
#
_entry.id   AF-A0A2D0NDA9-F1
#
_cell.length_a   1.000
_cell.length_b   1.000
_cell.length_c   1.000
_cell.angle_alpha   90.00
_cell.angle_beta   90.00
_cell.angle_gamma   90.00
#
_symmetry.space_group_name_H-M   'P 1'
#
loop_
_entity.id
_entity.type
_entity.pdbx_description
1 polymer ?
#
loop_
_entity_poly.entity_id
_entity_poly.type
_entity_poly.pdbx_seq_one_letter_code
_entity_poly.pdbx_strand_id
1 'polypeptide(L)'
;MKKTFSPGTIFSHALDDSNGFFYGKILLDIKDLLDRKLISSKQQLSFFSDCLLVAGFDQFNKTEQNSLKSKEYVFKGEFFDREAIEEGTWKKVDVGKVKVEELDFPEYLLNIEGKIHLVKGEIEIPIPIATAEADALNCRPTILSGLIFSDLIAKYTGKEELIPEFWRDKTSLMNADLRFHDKAVRKKIFDLAGLDANASYPELCKAHKIDCGRLLEK
;
A
#
# COMPACT_ATOMS: atom_id res chain seq x y z
N MET A 1 -12.79 -22.50 12.21
CA MET A 1 -13.33 -21.25 11.62
C MET A 1 -12.22 -20.61 10.78
N LYS A 2 -12.39 -20.51 9.45
CA LYS A 2 -11.47 -19.69 8.63
C LYS A 2 -11.59 -18.26 9.16
N LYS A 3 -10.49 -17.69 9.68
CA LYS A 3 -10.45 -16.29 10.11
C LYS A 3 -10.73 -15.44 8.87
N THR A 4 -11.93 -14.86 8.77
CA THR A 4 -12.28 -14.06 7.59
C THR A 4 -11.63 -12.69 7.71
N PHE A 5 -10.54 -12.50 6.98
CA PHE A 5 -9.96 -11.20 6.70
C PHE A 5 -10.77 -10.56 5.57
N SER A 6 -11.28 -9.37 5.83
CA SER A 6 -12.07 -8.58 4.88
C SER A 6 -11.64 -7.11 4.97
N PRO A 7 -11.99 -6.27 3.98
CA PRO A 7 -11.88 -4.82 4.13
C PRO A 7 -12.43 -4.34 5.48
N GLY A 8 -11.67 -3.46 6.13
CA GLY A 8 -11.94 -2.96 7.48
C GLY A 8 -11.34 -3.79 8.61
N THR A 9 -10.85 -5.01 8.33
CA THR A 9 -10.18 -5.83 9.35
C THR A 9 -8.91 -5.13 9.83
N ILE A 10 -8.82 -4.93 11.13
CA ILE A 10 -7.62 -4.48 11.82
C ILE A 10 -6.91 -5.72 12.33
N PHE A 11 -5.61 -5.81 12.08
CA PHE A 11 -4.80 -6.96 12.47
C PHE A 11 -3.52 -6.52 13.19
N SER A 12 -3.00 -7.41 14.01
CA SER A 12 -1.64 -7.37 14.54
C SER A 12 -0.74 -8.31 13.74
N HIS A 13 0.53 -7.97 13.68
CA HIS A 13 1.59 -8.83 13.21
C HIS A 13 2.75 -8.74 14.21
N ALA A 14 3.26 -9.89 14.63
CA ALA A 14 4.44 -9.92 15.50
C ALA A 14 5.69 -9.59 14.67
N LEU A 15 6.72 -9.08 15.33
CA LEU A 15 8.04 -8.94 14.74
C LEU A 15 8.96 -10.01 15.36
N ASP A 16 8.88 -11.25 14.88
CA ASP A 16 9.63 -12.42 15.39
C ASP A 16 9.79 -12.44 16.94
N ASP A 17 10.93 -12.92 17.45
CA ASP A 17 11.26 -13.10 18.87
C ASP A 17 11.23 -11.80 19.71
N SER A 18 10.94 -10.64 19.11
CA SER A 18 11.02 -9.32 19.78
C SER A 18 9.91 -9.05 20.81
N ASN A 19 8.98 -9.99 21.03
CA ASN A 19 7.81 -9.83 21.89
C ASN A 19 7.04 -8.52 21.61
N GLY A 20 7.01 -8.09 20.35
CA GLY A 20 6.42 -6.83 19.92
C GLY A 20 5.41 -7.04 18.80
N PHE A 21 4.43 -6.14 18.73
CA PHE A 21 3.34 -6.18 17.77
C PHE A 21 3.23 -4.84 17.05
N PHE A 22 3.17 -4.93 15.73
CA PHE A 22 2.74 -3.85 14.84
C PHE A 22 1.34 -4.14 14.33
N TYR A 23 0.71 -3.13 13.75
CA TYR A 23 -0.70 -3.20 13.40
C TYR A 23 -0.97 -2.60 12.04
N GLY A 24 -1.96 -3.17 11.36
CA GLY A 24 -2.44 -2.68 10.08
C GLY A 24 -3.94 -2.81 9.92
N LYS A 25 -4.42 -2.29 8.80
CA LYS A 25 -5.82 -2.37 8.39
C LYS A 25 -5.90 -2.73 6.92
N ILE A 26 -6.70 -3.74 6.61
CA ILE A 26 -7.05 -4.08 5.23
C ILE A 26 -8.02 -3.01 4.72
N LEU A 27 -7.63 -2.30 3.67
CA LEU A 27 -8.46 -1.28 3.03
C LEU A 27 -9.33 -1.89 1.94
N LEU A 28 -8.74 -2.69 1.06
CA LEU A 28 -9.42 -3.33 -0.07
C LEU A 28 -8.92 -4.75 -0.27
N ASP A 29 -9.79 -5.60 -0.79
CA ASP A 29 -9.44 -6.93 -1.32
C ASP A 29 -9.55 -6.85 -2.85
N ILE A 30 -8.42 -6.89 -3.55
CA ILE A 30 -8.41 -6.61 -5.00
C ILE A 30 -9.12 -7.72 -5.78
N LYS A 31 -9.04 -8.96 -5.29
CA LYS A 31 -9.75 -10.10 -5.87
C LYS A 31 -11.25 -9.88 -5.82
N ASP A 32 -11.78 -9.50 -4.65
CA ASP A 32 -13.20 -9.22 -4.47
C ASP A 32 -13.68 -8.12 -5.42
N LEU A 33 -12.91 -7.04 -5.57
CA LEU A 33 -13.23 -5.95 -6.48
C LEU A 33 -13.28 -6.38 -7.96
N LEU A 34 -12.35 -7.25 -8.37
CA LEU A 34 -12.34 -7.80 -9.74
C LEU A 34 -13.52 -8.74 -9.98
N ASP A 35 -13.80 -9.65 -9.03
CA ASP A 35 -14.91 -10.61 -9.12
C ASP A 35 -16.27 -9.89 -9.20
N ARG A 36 -16.40 -8.78 -8.47
CA ARG A 36 -17.60 -7.92 -8.44
C ARG A 36 -17.63 -6.88 -9.56
N LYS A 37 -16.59 -6.85 -10.41
CA LYS A 37 -16.44 -5.93 -11.55
C LYS A 37 -16.52 -4.45 -11.15
N LEU A 38 -16.04 -4.14 -9.95
CA LEU A 38 -16.03 -2.77 -9.45
C LEU A 38 -14.87 -1.95 -10.01
N ILE A 39 -13.85 -2.56 -10.60
CA ILE A 39 -12.70 -1.86 -11.20
C ILE A 39 -13.01 -1.50 -12.65
N SER A 40 -12.84 -0.24 -13.00
CA SER A 40 -13.20 0.35 -14.30
C SER A 40 -12.22 -0.03 -15.41
N SER A 41 -10.94 -0.18 -15.09
CA SER A 41 -9.89 -0.63 -16.01
C SER A 41 -9.17 -1.84 -15.45
N LYS A 42 -9.36 -3.00 -16.10
CA LYS A 42 -8.77 -4.26 -15.62
C LYS A 42 -7.24 -4.21 -15.56
N GLN A 43 -6.57 -3.43 -16.41
CA GLN A 43 -5.13 -3.56 -16.60
C GLN A 43 -4.31 -3.18 -15.37
N GLN A 44 -4.54 -2.01 -14.75
CA GLN A 44 -3.66 -1.46 -13.71
C GLN A 44 -3.71 -2.26 -12.41
N LEU A 45 -4.91 -2.66 -11.98
CA LEU A 45 -5.09 -3.43 -10.75
C LEU A 45 -5.08 -4.95 -10.95
N SER A 46 -5.16 -5.47 -12.19
CA SER A 46 -5.11 -6.93 -12.43
C SER A 46 -3.79 -7.57 -12.01
N PHE A 47 -2.67 -6.84 -12.10
CA PHE A 47 -1.39 -7.32 -11.59
C PHE A 47 -1.47 -7.69 -10.10
N PHE A 48 -2.29 -6.98 -9.33
CA PHE A 48 -2.51 -7.17 -7.90
C PHE A 48 -3.74 -8.05 -7.59
N SER A 49 -4.18 -8.88 -8.55
CA SER A 49 -5.47 -9.59 -8.47
C SER A 49 -5.64 -10.55 -7.30
N ASP A 50 -4.55 -10.98 -6.66
CA ASP A 50 -4.61 -11.79 -5.44
C ASP A 50 -4.00 -11.08 -4.22
N CYS A 51 -3.99 -9.75 -4.23
CA CYS A 51 -3.42 -8.94 -3.16
C CYS A 51 -4.50 -8.25 -2.32
N LEU A 52 -4.05 -7.77 -1.16
CA LEU A 52 -4.77 -6.85 -0.29
C LEU A 52 -4.11 -5.48 -0.36
N LEU A 53 -4.91 -4.43 -0.42
CA LEU A 53 -4.43 -3.07 -0.15
C LEU A 53 -4.46 -2.85 1.35
N VAL A 54 -3.32 -2.55 1.95
CA VAL A 54 -3.16 -2.51 3.41
C VAL A 54 -2.51 -1.23 3.86
N ALA A 55 -3.05 -0.62 4.91
CA ALA A 55 -2.42 0.48 5.61
C ALA A 55 -1.69 -0.02 6.87
N GLY A 56 -0.51 0.54 7.14
CA GLY A 56 0.30 0.24 8.32
C GLY A 56 0.25 1.38 9.33
N PHE A 57 -0.01 1.08 10.60
CA PHE A 57 -0.11 2.10 11.65
C PHE A 57 1.25 2.39 12.28
N ASP A 58 1.49 3.65 12.65
CA ASP A 58 2.61 4.02 13.51
C ASP A 58 2.26 3.70 14.96
N GLN A 59 2.24 2.40 15.28
CA GLN A 59 2.00 1.91 16.62
C GLN A 59 2.77 0.61 16.86
N PHE A 60 3.60 0.62 17.90
CA PHE A 60 4.31 -0.54 18.41
C PHE A 60 3.88 -0.83 19.85
N ASN A 61 3.57 -2.09 20.16
CA ASN A 61 3.30 -2.51 21.53
C ASN A 61 4.06 -3.79 21.88
N LYS A 62 4.63 -3.84 23.09
CA LYS A 62 5.24 -5.06 23.65
C LYS A 62 4.22 -6.17 23.98
N THR A 63 2.95 -5.85 23.97
CA THR A 63 1.87 -6.81 24.19
C THR A 63 0.76 -6.53 23.20
N GLU A 64 0.16 -7.60 22.66
CA GLU A 64 -0.93 -7.50 21.70
C GLU A 64 -2.10 -6.74 22.34
N GLN A 65 -2.57 -5.71 21.64
CA GLN A 65 -3.69 -4.88 22.06
C GLN A 65 -4.93 -5.26 21.26
N ASN A 66 -6.07 -5.35 21.95
CA ASN A 66 -7.36 -5.60 21.33
C ASN A 66 -8.02 -4.32 20.78
N SER A 67 -7.39 -3.15 20.98
CA SER A 67 -7.87 -1.88 20.45
C SER A 67 -6.70 -0.92 20.25
N LEU A 68 -6.73 -0.15 19.17
CA LEU A 68 -5.66 0.78 18.80
C LEU A 68 -6.01 2.21 19.21
N LYS A 69 -4.99 2.95 19.66
CA LYS A 69 -5.13 4.37 20.07
C LYS A 69 -4.66 5.33 18.98
N SER A 70 -3.63 4.94 18.21
CA SER A 70 -3.13 5.74 17.11
C SER A 70 -3.98 5.56 15.86
N LYS A 71 -4.14 6.65 15.10
CA LYS A 71 -4.69 6.65 13.73
C LYS A 71 -3.66 7.16 12.73
N GLU A 72 -2.41 7.29 13.15
CA GLU A 72 -1.32 7.71 12.28
C GLU A 72 -0.84 6.52 11.46
N TYR A 73 -0.58 6.77 10.19
CA TYR A 73 -0.17 5.76 9.23
C TYR A 73 1.30 5.96 8.87
N VAL A 74 2.04 4.86 8.86
CA VAL A 74 3.37 4.81 8.23
C VAL A 74 3.23 4.79 6.72
N PHE A 75 2.31 3.96 6.22
CA PHE A 75 1.86 3.94 4.83
C PHE A 75 0.34 3.78 4.80
N LYS A 76 -0.30 4.52 3.89
CA LYS A 76 -1.77 4.57 3.76
C LYS A 76 -2.34 3.54 2.80
N GLY A 77 -1.50 2.72 2.16
CA GLY A 77 -1.96 1.67 1.27
C GLY A 77 -0.81 1.13 0.44
N GLU A 78 -0.45 -0.12 0.69
CA GLU A 78 0.52 -0.90 -0.07
C GLU A 78 -0.10 -2.25 -0.42
N PHE A 79 0.36 -2.86 -1.51
CA PHE A 79 -0.13 -4.18 -1.93
C PHE A 79 0.66 -5.29 -1.27
N PHE A 80 -0.03 -6.07 -0.45
CA PHE A 80 0.51 -7.29 0.14
C PHE A 80 -0.14 -8.53 -0.44
N ASP A 81 0.62 -9.60 -0.63
CA ASP A 81 0.05 -10.92 -0.85
C ASP A 81 -0.71 -11.42 0.40
N ARG A 82 -1.28 -12.61 0.29
CA ARG A 82 -2.06 -13.25 1.36
C ARG A 82 -1.25 -14.20 2.22
N GLU A 83 0.06 -14.34 1.98
CA GLU A 83 0.92 -15.36 2.60
C GLU A 83 0.78 -15.32 4.13
N ALA A 84 0.89 -14.13 4.72
CA ALA A 84 0.78 -13.96 6.17
C ALA A 84 -0.60 -14.31 6.78
N ILE A 85 -1.67 -14.24 5.99
CA ILE A 85 -3.00 -14.69 6.42
C ILE A 85 -3.08 -16.21 6.37
N GLU A 86 -2.52 -16.81 5.32
CA GLU A 86 -2.52 -18.25 5.08
C GLU A 86 -1.66 -18.99 6.11
N GLU A 87 -0.50 -18.43 6.45
CA GLU A 87 0.38 -18.91 7.52
C GLU A 87 -0.14 -18.57 8.93
N GLY A 88 -1.12 -17.65 9.03
CA GLY A 88 -1.73 -17.26 10.29
C GLY A 88 -0.87 -16.37 11.17
N THR A 89 0.15 -15.72 10.60
CA THR A 89 1.02 -14.76 11.28
C THR A 89 0.28 -13.45 11.53
N TRP A 90 -0.60 -13.02 10.61
CA TRP A 90 -1.54 -11.94 10.88
C TRP A 90 -2.66 -12.42 11.81
N LYS A 91 -2.93 -11.64 12.85
CA LYS A 91 -4.02 -11.92 13.81
C LYS A 91 -5.02 -10.78 13.79
N LYS A 92 -6.28 -11.12 13.52
CA LYS A 92 -7.39 -10.16 13.61
C LYS A 92 -7.56 -9.67 15.05
N VAL A 93 -7.55 -8.35 15.24
CA VAL A 93 -7.75 -7.72 16.55
C VAL A 93 -9.07 -6.96 16.63
N ASP A 94 -9.51 -6.32 15.54
CA ASP A 94 -10.74 -5.51 15.51
C ASP A 94 -11.29 -5.38 14.06
N VAL A 95 -12.43 -4.72 13.90
CA VAL A 95 -13.03 -4.39 12.61
C VAL A 95 -13.50 -2.93 12.61
N GLY A 96 -12.92 -2.12 11.73
CA GLY A 96 -13.37 -0.77 11.44
C GLY A 96 -14.13 -0.67 10.12
N LYS A 97 -14.79 0.47 9.91
CA LYS A 97 -15.26 0.85 8.56
C LYS A 97 -14.09 1.40 7.75
N VAL A 98 -14.02 1.10 6.46
CA VAL A 98 -13.15 1.81 5.51
C VAL A 98 -13.95 2.98 4.95
N LYS A 99 -13.39 4.18 4.98
CA LYS A 99 -13.97 5.36 4.32
C LYS A 99 -13.20 5.66 3.04
N VAL A 100 -13.86 6.35 2.10
CA VAL A 100 -13.24 6.72 0.81
C VAL A 100 -12.01 7.59 1.03
N GLU A 101 -12.03 8.47 2.03
CA GLU A 101 -10.93 9.36 2.38
C GLU A 101 -9.70 8.63 2.95
N GLU A 102 -9.86 7.37 3.36
CA GLU A 102 -8.75 6.50 3.79
C GLU A 102 -8.09 5.77 2.62
N LEU A 103 -8.72 5.73 1.44
CA LEU A 103 -8.17 5.04 0.29
C LEU A 103 -6.98 5.84 -0.25
N ASP A 104 -5.84 5.18 -0.27
CA ASP A 104 -4.64 5.68 -0.91
C ASP A 104 -3.89 4.49 -1.51
N PHE A 105 -3.30 4.68 -2.68
CA PHE A 105 -2.62 3.63 -3.43
C PHE A 105 -1.13 3.98 -3.58
N PRO A 106 -0.26 2.97 -3.70
CA PRO A 106 1.14 3.22 -4.01
C PRO A 106 1.26 3.92 -5.36
N GLU A 107 2.29 4.75 -5.48
CA GLU A 107 2.59 5.54 -6.67
C GLU A 107 3.79 4.92 -7.37
N TYR A 108 3.65 4.50 -8.61
CA TYR A 108 4.75 3.85 -9.32
C TYR A 108 4.78 4.22 -10.80
N LEU A 109 5.89 3.87 -11.44
CA LEU A 109 6.10 4.11 -12.86
C LEU A 109 5.93 2.81 -13.64
N LEU A 110 5.12 2.86 -14.69
CA LEU A 110 4.89 1.74 -15.59
C LEU A 110 5.29 2.11 -17.01
N ASN A 111 5.97 1.22 -17.72
CA ASN A 111 6.24 1.38 -19.15
C ASN A 111 5.16 0.65 -19.95
N ILE A 112 4.37 1.40 -20.70
CA ILE A 112 3.30 0.89 -21.57
C ILE A 112 3.65 1.32 -22.99
N GLU A 113 3.92 0.34 -23.85
CA GLU A 113 4.20 0.57 -25.28
C GLU A 113 5.30 1.63 -25.53
N GLY A 114 6.32 1.67 -24.68
CA GLY A 114 7.46 2.59 -24.80
C GLY A 114 7.21 3.99 -24.20
N LYS A 115 6.08 4.22 -23.55
CA LYS A 115 5.78 5.44 -22.80
C LYS A 115 5.79 5.14 -21.30
N ILE A 116 6.35 6.07 -20.52
CA ILE A 116 6.30 5.97 -19.06
C ILE A 116 5.03 6.63 -18.56
N HIS A 117 4.32 5.92 -17.67
CA HIS A 117 3.09 6.37 -17.03
C HIS A 117 3.32 6.45 -15.52
N LEU A 118 2.83 7.52 -14.90
CA LEU A 118 2.61 7.58 -13.46
C LEU A 118 1.29 6.87 -13.16
N VAL A 119 1.31 5.91 -12.23
CA VAL A 119 0.14 5.15 -11.82
C VAL A 119 -0.10 5.32 -10.33
N LYS A 120 -1.37 5.52 -9.96
CA LYS A 120 -1.87 5.53 -8.59
C LYS A 120 -3.29 4.99 -8.58
N GLY A 121 -3.49 3.76 -8.10
CA GLY A 121 -4.80 3.10 -8.15
C GLY A 121 -5.30 2.93 -9.58
N GLU A 122 -6.48 3.48 -9.89
CA GLU A 122 -7.05 3.47 -11.25
C GLU A 122 -6.66 4.71 -12.08
N ILE A 123 -5.82 5.60 -11.54
CA ILE A 123 -5.31 6.77 -12.25
C ILE A 123 -4.02 6.39 -12.93
N GLU A 124 -3.96 6.61 -14.23
CA GLU A 124 -2.79 6.38 -15.07
C GLU A 124 -2.61 7.58 -16.00
N ILE A 125 -1.45 8.23 -15.92
CA ILE A 125 -1.14 9.41 -16.71
C ILE A 125 0.21 9.22 -17.41
N PRO A 126 0.28 9.30 -18.75
CA PRO A 126 1.55 9.30 -19.46
C PRO A 126 2.34 10.56 -19.11
N ILE A 127 3.63 10.39 -18.82
CA ILE A 127 4.53 11.48 -18.45
C ILE A 127 5.73 11.58 -19.39
N PRO A 128 6.19 12.80 -19.74
CA PRO A 128 7.32 12.99 -20.64
C PRO A 128 8.66 12.83 -19.91
N ILE A 129 8.96 11.62 -19.45
CA ILE A 129 10.24 11.23 -18.85
C ILE A 129 10.93 10.17 -19.71
N ALA A 130 12.26 10.21 -19.77
CA ALA A 130 13.03 9.20 -20.48
C ALA A 130 12.95 7.85 -19.75
N THR A 131 12.85 6.75 -20.51
CA THR A 131 12.82 5.38 -19.95
C THR A 131 14.00 5.11 -19.01
N ALA A 132 15.21 5.50 -19.40
CA ALA A 132 16.41 5.32 -18.56
C ALA A 132 16.33 6.08 -17.23
N GLU A 133 15.71 7.26 -17.19
CA GLU A 133 15.51 8.01 -15.96
C GLU A 133 14.45 7.33 -15.07
N ALA A 134 13.37 6.84 -15.66
CA ALA A 134 12.36 6.06 -14.94
C ALA A 134 12.92 4.72 -14.41
N ASP A 135 13.79 4.05 -15.17
CA ASP A 135 14.49 2.83 -14.78
C ASP A 135 15.45 3.08 -13.60
N ALA A 136 16.15 4.22 -13.61
CA ALA A 136 17.04 4.61 -12.52
C ALA A 136 16.30 4.84 -11.18
N LEU A 137 15.06 5.31 -11.23
CA LEU A 137 14.20 5.41 -10.04
C LEU A 137 13.76 4.04 -9.51
N ASN A 138 13.70 3.03 -10.39
CA ASN A 138 13.32 1.65 -10.08
C ASN A 138 12.03 1.50 -9.26
N CYS A 139 11.09 2.44 -9.40
CA CYS A 139 9.81 2.42 -8.71
C CYS A 139 8.75 1.77 -9.61
N ARG A 140 8.43 0.50 -9.34
CA ARG A 140 7.65 -0.40 -10.19
C ARG A 140 6.48 -0.99 -9.42
N PRO A 141 5.41 -1.44 -10.11
CA PRO A 141 4.35 -2.19 -9.43
C PRO A 141 4.96 -3.39 -8.71
N THR A 142 4.76 -3.44 -7.39
CA THR A 142 5.43 -4.40 -6.51
C THR A 142 4.40 -5.01 -5.56
N ILE A 143 4.40 -6.33 -5.46
CA ILE A 143 3.64 -7.07 -4.45
C ILE A 143 4.61 -7.37 -3.30
N LEU A 144 4.25 -6.95 -2.10
CA LEU A 144 5.03 -7.19 -0.89
C LEU A 144 4.57 -8.50 -0.25
N SER A 145 5.51 -9.26 0.32
CA SER A 145 5.12 -10.41 1.16
C SER A 145 4.46 -9.91 2.43
N GLY A 146 3.33 -10.52 2.81
CA GLY A 146 2.67 -10.23 4.08
C GLY A 146 3.58 -10.42 5.30
N LEU A 147 4.62 -11.25 5.17
CA LEU A 147 5.57 -11.57 6.24
C LEU A 147 6.49 -10.39 6.59
N ILE A 148 6.81 -9.53 5.62
CA ILE A 148 7.69 -8.36 5.86
C ILE A 148 6.94 -7.14 6.41
N PHE A 149 5.63 -7.25 6.67
CA PHE A 149 4.79 -6.14 7.10
C PHE A 149 5.34 -5.42 8.35
N SER A 150 5.73 -6.18 9.38
CA SER A 150 6.28 -5.63 10.62
C SER A 150 7.63 -4.96 10.39
N ASP A 151 8.48 -5.56 9.56
CA ASP A 151 9.80 -5.02 9.24
C ASP A 151 9.70 -3.65 8.55
N LEU A 152 8.76 -3.51 7.62
CA LEU A 152 8.51 -2.24 6.93
C LEU A 152 8.10 -1.15 7.92
N ILE A 153 7.16 -1.43 8.83
CA ILE A 153 6.74 -0.46 9.84
C ILE A 153 7.89 -0.15 10.81
N ALA A 154 8.64 -1.15 11.25
CA ALA A 154 9.80 -0.94 12.11
C ALA A 154 10.81 0.00 11.45
N LYS A 155 11.11 -0.21 10.16
CA LYS A 155 12.03 0.63 9.39
C LYS A 155 11.58 2.09 9.34
N TYR A 156 10.38 2.32 8.83
CA TYR A 156 9.88 3.68 8.60
C TYR A 156 9.45 4.42 9.88
N THR A 157 9.44 3.75 11.04
CA THR A 157 9.24 4.35 12.36
C THR A 157 10.52 4.45 13.19
N GLY A 158 11.69 4.26 12.56
CA GLY A 158 13.00 4.41 13.18
C GLY A 158 13.37 3.32 14.20
N LYS A 159 12.78 2.12 14.07
CA LYS A 159 13.00 0.94 14.92
C LYS A 159 13.72 -0.18 14.17
N GLU A 160 14.62 0.20 13.26
CA GLU A 160 15.37 -0.76 12.41
C GLU A 160 16.19 -1.76 13.22
N GLU A 161 16.56 -1.42 14.47
CA GLU A 161 17.25 -2.32 15.38
C GLU A 161 16.47 -3.60 15.68
N LEU A 162 15.15 -3.55 15.55
CA LEU A 162 14.27 -4.70 15.77
C LEU A 162 14.25 -5.67 14.57
N ILE A 163 14.69 -5.22 13.39
CA ILE A 163 14.76 -6.03 12.17
C ILE A 163 16.08 -6.83 12.19
N PRO A 164 16.09 -8.12 11.80
CA PRO A 164 17.33 -8.86 11.65
C PRO A 164 18.28 -8.15 10.69
N GLU A 165 19.56 -8.06 11.04
CA GLU A 165 20.56 -7.24 10.33
C GLU A 165 20.61 -7.53 8.82
N PHE A 166 20.52 -8.81 8.44
CA PHE A 166 20.50 -9.24 7.04
C PHE A 166 19.32 -8.69 6.21
N TRP A 167 18.21 -8.32 6.86
CA TRP A 167 16.99 -7.84 6.22
C TRP A 167 16.87 -6.31 6.20
N ARG A 168 17.60 -5.58 7.07
CA ARG A 168 17.47 -4.11 7.22
C ARG A 168 17.58 -3.33 5.91
N ASP A 169 18.57 -3.67 5.08
CA ASP A 169 18.80 -2.99 3.79
C ASP A 169 17.83 -3.46 2.69
N LYS A 170 17.28 -4.67 2.82
CA LYS A 170 16.39 -5.30 1.84
C LYS A 170 14.94 -4.89 2.02
N THR A 171 14.56 -4.56 3.25
CA THR A 171 13.23 -4.04 3.58
C THR A 171 13.15 -2.59 3.12
N SER A 172 12.40 -2.32 2.05
CA SER A 172 12.23 -0.96 1.53
C SER A 172 10.95 -0.87 0.71
N LEU A 173 10.31 0.31 0.74
CA LEU A 173 9.20 0.68 -0.15
C LEU A 173 9.65 1.54 -1.33
N MET A 174 10.94 1.92 -1.43
CA MET A 174 11.41 2.81 -2.50
C MET A 174 11.22 2.19 -3.90
N ASN A 175 11.31 0.87 -4.05
CA ASN A 175 11.05 0.22 -5.34
C ASN A 175 9.56 0.00 -5.62
N ALA A 176 8.69 0.17 -4.62
CA ALA A 176 7.25 -0.07 -4.72
C ALA A 176 6.45 1.22 -4.87
N ASP A 177 6.90 2.30 -4.23
CA ASP A 177 6.10 3.51 -4.04
C ASP A 177 6.92 4.81 -3.96
N LEU A 178 6.62 5.75 -4.85
CA LEU A 178 7.23 7.07 -4.97
C LEU A 178 6.99 7.93 -3.72
N ARG A 179 5.99 7.64 -2.88
CA ARG A 179 5.81 8.34 -1.60
C ARG A 179 7.02 8.18 -0.66
N PHE A 180 7.83 7.15 -0.86
CA PHE A 180 9.05 6.87 -0.08
C PHE A 180 10.35 7.37 -0.74
N HIS A 181 10.25 8.05 -1.87
CA HIS A 181 11.39 8.74 -2.50
C HIS A 181 11.60 10.13 -1.91
N ASP A 182 12.71 10.76 -2.31
CA ASP A 182 12.93 12.18 -2.04
C ASP A 182 11.74 13.03 -2.54
N LYS A 183 11.32 14.00 -1.73
CA LYS A 183 10.15 14.83 -2.02
C LYS A 183 10.27 15.59 -3.34
N ALA A 184 11.47 16.03 -3.71
CA ALA A 184 11.70 16.73 -4.97
C ALA A 184 11.57 15.78 -6.17
N VAL A 185 12.01 14.53 -6.03
CA VAL A 185 11.83 13.48 -7.06
C VAL A 185 10.35 13.21 -7.27
N ARG A 186 9.62 12.90 -6.20
CA ARG A 186 8.17 12.66 -6.27
C ARG A 186 7.44 13.87 -6.87
N LYS A 187 7.75 15.09 -6.41
CA LYS A 187 7.14 16.31 -6.94
C LYS A 187 7.40 16.48 -8.44
N LYS A 188 8.64 16.27 -8.90
CA LYS A 188 9.00 16.35 -10.33
C LYS A 188 8.14 15.41 -11.17
N ILE A 189 7.96 14.16 -10.72
CA ILE A 189 7.13 13.17 -11.43
C ILE A 189 5.67 13.61 -11.52
N PHE A 190 5.10 14.13 -10.44
CA PHE A 190 3.72 14.65 -10.43
C PHE A 190 3.55 15.90 -11.29
N ASP A 191 4.53 16.82 -11.28
CA ASP A 191 4.53 18.01 -12.13
C ASP A 191 4.53 17.61 -13.63
N LEU A 192 5.29 16.58 -14.01
CA LEU A 192 5.30 16.03 -15.38
C LEU A 192 3.94 15.43 -15.78
N ALA A 193 3.16 14.96 -14.81
CA ALA A 193 1.80 14.45 -15.01
C ALA A 193 0.73 15.55 -14.98
N GLY A 194 1.10 16.79 -14.67
CA GLY A 194 0.15 17.88 -14.44
C GLY A 194 -0.73 17.69 -13.21
N LEU A 195 -0.23 16.96 -12.20
CA LEU A 195 -0.95 16.65 -10.96
C LEU A 195 -0.31 17.35 -9.75
N ASP A 196 -1.10 17.64 -8.72
CA ASP A 196 -0.58 18.05 -7.42
C ASP A 196 -0.15 16.80 -6.63
N ALA A 197 1.12 16.71 -6.27
CA ALA A 197 1.67 15.64 -5.45
C ALA A 197 1.02 15.55 -4.05
N ASN A 198 0.37 16.61 -3.56
CA ASN A 198 -0.27 16.61 -2.24
C ASN A 198 -1.77 16.29 -2.32
N ALA A 199 -2.36 16.20 -3.51
CA ALA A 199 -3.76 15.82 -3.65
C ALA A 199 -3.98 14.39 -3.18
N SER A 200 -5.04 14.19 -2.40
CA SER A 200 -5.48 12.87 -1.98
C SER A 200 -6.00 12.05 -3.17
N TYR A 201 -5.99 10.73 -3.05
CA TYR A 201 -6.52 9.87 -4.10
C TYR A 201 -7.99 10.19 -4.47
N PRO A 202 -8.92 10.45 -3.52
CA PRO A 202 -10.28 10.86 -3.88
C PRO A 202 -10.36 12.20 -4.62
N GLU A 203 -9.50 13.17 -4.30
CA GLU A 203 -9.43 14.44 -5.03
C GLU A 203 -8.96 14.23 -6.47
N LEU A 204 -7.94 13.40 -6.66
CA LEU A 204 -7.46 13.01 -7.98
C LEU A 204 -8.56 12.26 -8.76
N CYS A 205 -9.24 11.28 -8.15
CA CYS A 205 -10.36 10.58 -8.78
C CYS A 205 -11.45 11.55 -9.24
N LYS A 206 -11.84 12.51 -8.40
CA LYS A 206 -12.80 13.55 -8.75
C LYS A 206 -12.33 14.40 -9.94
N ALA A 207 -11.07 14.82 -9.96
CA ALA A 207 -10.49 15.59 -11.08
C ALA A 207 -10.51 14.79 -12.40
N HIS A 208 -10.34 13.47 -12.32
CA HIS A 208 -10.36 12.56 -13.46
C HIS A 208 -11.72 11.92 -13.76
N LYS A 209 -12.79 12.37 -13.09
CA LYS A 209 -14.17 11.85 -13.24
C LYS A 209 -14.29 10.34 -12.97
N ILE A 210 -13.45 9.82 -12.06
CA ILE A 210 -13.50 8.44 -11.58
C ILE A 210 -14.32 8.42 -10.27
N ASP A 211 -15.33 7.57 -10.21
CA ASP A 211 -16.01 7.27 -8.96
C ASP A 211 -15.18 6.24 -8.18
N CYS A 212 -14.45 6.68 -7.16
CA CYS A 212 -13.71 5.79 -6.26
C CYS A 212 -14.58 5.26 -5.10
N GLY A 213 -15.76 5.85 -4.87
CA GLY A 213 -16.69 5.39 -3.83
C GLY A 213 -17.22 4.00 -4.13
N ARG A 214 -17.37 3.66 -5.41
CA ARG A 214 -17.78 2.31 -5.86
C ARG A 214 -16.86 1.19 -5.34
N LEU A 215 -15.59 1.49 -5.06
CA LEU A 215 -14.63 0.49 -4.54
C LEU A 215 -15.02 -0.01 -3.13
N LEU A 216 -15.92 0.69 -2.43
CA LEU A 216 -16.39 0.31 -1.10
C LEU A 216 -17.82 -0.24 -1.10
N GLU A 217 -18.46 -0.36 -2.26
CA GLU A 217 -19.77 -0.98 -2.39
C GLU A 217 -19.69 -2.45 -1.94
N LYS A 218 -20.81 -3.03 -1.50
CA LYS A 218 -20.93 -4.44 -1.10
C LYS A 218 -21.84 -5.19 -2.05
#